data_AF-A0A452Z514-F1
#
_entry.id   AF-A0A452Z514-F1
#
_cell.length_a   1.000
_cell.length_b   1.000
_cell.length_c   1.000
_cell.angle_alpha   90.00
_cell.angle_beta   90.00
_cell.angle_gamma   90.00
#
_symmetry.space_group_name_H-M   'P 1'
#
loop_
_entity.id
_entity.type
_entity.pdbx_description
1 polymer ?
#
loop_
_entity_poly.entity_id
_entity_poly.type
_entity_poly.pdbx_seq_one_letter_code
_entity_poly.pdbx_strand_id
1 'polypeptide(L)'
;MMELGAGIELATAAFPQLFLPLACMANVVKNVAAVTSTSTRTPIYKAYAKGENIGDVTAKGESVGNIADLLGTGMSILMSKRNPSLVASFAVLSCGYLLSSYQEVRSVVLNTLNTARFTVAVDSFIKTGHVPSLKEGNLEETIFNPPWRHQPVAIGSRFGEAFQEPASFVATRPLFEDERYIVTYNPAKDKVYALLKDQAKQDDILKAAFHAHVLLHFINASHANLKARKRMNSDQGSYHYVNPNPLNMDFLAHIEESCKIVTSSYGVFKRKAREQGWIMSDSLLNPGRARLCGVAPQ
;
A
#
# COMPACT_ATOMS: atom_id res chain seq x y z
N MET A 1 16.46 -9.99 6.17
CA MET A 1 16.38 -11.37 6.70
C MET A 1 17.64 -12.15 6.34
N MET A 2 17.99 -12.27 5.05
CA MET A 2 19.21 -13.00 4.61
C MET A 2 20.48 -12.51 5.31
N GLU A 3 20.78 -11.21 5.24
CA GLU A 3 21.94 -10.60 5.92
C GLU A 3 21.93 -10.77 7.44
N LEU A 4 20.74 -10.82 8.06
CA LEU A 4 20.61 -11.04 9.49
C LEU A 4 21.00 -12.47 9.86
N GLY A 5 20.59 -13.46 9.05
CA GLY A 5 21.02 -14.84 9.20
C GLY A 5 22.53 -15.02 8.98
N ALA A 6 23.11 -14.33 7.99
CA ALA A 6 24.56 -14.33 7.76
C ALA A 6 25.33 -13.65 8.90
N GLY A 7 24.78 -12.57 9.49
CA GLY A 7 25.36 -11.92 10.67
C GLY A 7 25.35 -12.81 11.92
N ILE A 8 24.28 -13.58 12.14
CA ILE A 8 24.20 -14.57 13.23
C ILE A 8 25.27 -15.67 13.02
N GLU A 9 25.45 -16.11 11.79
CA GLU A 9 26.49 -17.10 11.46
C GLU A 9 27.89 -16.53 11.69
N LEU A 10 28.15 -15.27 11.32
CA LEU A 10 29.42 -14.60 11.63
C LEU A 10 29.67 -14.51 13.15
N ALA A 11 28.61 -14.30 13.95
CA ALA A 11 28.71 -14.26 15.40
C ALA A 11 29.17 -15.60 16.02
N THR A 12 29.03 -16.72 15.32
CA THR A 12 29.56 -18.01 15.77
C THR A 12 31.09 -18.01 15.90
N ALA A 13 31.78 -17.22 15.08
CA ALA A 13 33.22 -17.06 15.16
C ALA A 13 33.67 -16.29 16.42
N ALA A 14 32.83 -15.41 16.94
CA ALA A 14 33.09 -14.65 18.18
C ALA A 14 32.67 -15.43 19.44
N PHE A 15 31.62 -16.26 19.36
CA PHE A 15 31.07 -17.03 20.47
C PHE A 15 31.02 -18.54 20.14
N PRO A 16 32.18 -19.22 20.05
CA PRO A 16 32.24 -20.63 19.66
C PRO A 16 31.51 -21.57 20.65
N GLN A 17 31.36 -21.15 21.91
CA GLN A 17 30.60 -21.89 22.94
C GLN A 17 29.11 -22.05 22.61
N LEU A 18 28.57 -21.15 21.76
CA LEU A 18 27.18 -21.16 21.31
C LEU A 18 27.05 -21.52 19.82
N PHE A 19 28.08 -22.16 19.23
CA PHE A 19 28.13 -22.47 17.80
C PHE A 19 26.87 -23.19 17.32
N LEU A 20 26.49 -24.29 17.98
CA LEU A 20 25.34 -25.11 17.57
C LEU A 20 24.02 -24.32 17.58
N PRO A 21 23.60 -23.67 18.70
CA PRO A 21 22.34 -22.90 18.70
C PRO A 21 22.37 -21.70 17.74
N LEU A 22 23.50 -20.98 17.62
CA LEU A 22 23.62 -19.84 16.71
C LEU A 22 23.56 -20.28 15.23
N ALA A 23 24.26 -21.37 14.87
CA ALA A 23 24.23 -21.91 13.51
C ALA A 23 22.83 -22.42 13.13
N CYS A 24 22.13 -23.10 14.05
CA CYS A 24 20.74 -23.51 13.85
C CYS A 24 19.84 -22.29 13.61
N MET A 25 19.96 -21.25 14.44
CA MET A 25 19.18 -20.01 14.29
C MET A 25 19.50 -19.30 12.96
N ALA A 26 20.77 -19.20 12.57
CA ALA A 26 21.19 -18.64 11.30
C ALA A 26 20.53 -19.38 10.12
N ASN A 27 20.58 -20.71 10.11
CA ASN A 27 19.96 -21.53 9.05
C ASN A 27 18.44 -21.35 8.99
N VAL A 28 17.76 -21.28 10.13
CA VAL A 28 16.31 -20.99 10.17
C VAL A 28 16.03 -19.63 9.53
N VAL A 29 16.74 -18.57 9.94
CA VAL A 29 16.53 -17.22 9.40
C VAL A 29 16.81 -17.16 7.89
N LYS A 30 17.89 -17.80 7.41
CA LYS A 30 18.24 -17.86 5.99
C LYS A 30 17.19 -18.62 5.17
N ASN A 31 16.70 -19.76 5.68
CA ASN A 31 15.66 -20.53 5.01
C ASN A 31 14.35 -19.75 4.91
N VAL A 32 13.94 -19.06 5.98
CA VAL A 32 12.77 -18.17 5.95
C VAL A 32 12.98 -17.04 4.93
N ALA A 33 14.17 -16.45 4.85
CA ALA A 33 14.50 -15.44 3.86
C ALA A 33 14.39 -15.98 2.42
N ALA A 34 14.94 -17.17 2.17
CA ALA A 34 14.92 -17.81 0.85
C ALA A 34 13.49 -18.12 0.40
N VAL A 35 12.67 -18.74 1.26
CA VAL A 35 11.26 -19.05 0.97
C VAL A 35 10.46 -17.77 0.71
N THR A 36 10.72 -16.72 1.48
CA THR A 36 10.06 -15.42 1.29
C THR A 36 10.44 -14.81 -0.07
N SER A 37 11.71 -14.84 -0.45
CA SER A 37 12.20 -14.32 -1.74
C SER A 37 11.59 -15.06 -2.93
N THR A 38 11.53 -16.40 -2.89
CA THR A 38 10.91 -17.19 -3.97
C THR A 38 9.41 -16.89 -4.06
N SER A 39 8.74 -16.78 -2.93
CA SER A 39 7.28 -16.50 -2.87
C SER A 39 6.92 -15.11 -3.40
N THR A 40 7.77 -14.10 -3.19
CA THR A 40 7.54 -12.74 -3.71
C THR A 40 7.93 -12.59 -5.18
N ARG A 41 8.91 -13.35 -5.65
CA ARG A 41 9.39 -13.33 -7.04
C ARG A 41 8.34 -13.84 -8.02
N THR A 42 7.60 -14.89 -7.68
CA THR A 42 6.61 -15.48 -8.61
C THR A 42 5.51 -14.50 -9.04
N PRO A 43 4.83 -13.75 -8.14
CA PRO A 43 3.89 -12.70 -8.54
C PRO A 43 4.52 -11.60 -9.41
N ILE A 44 5.77 -11.22 -9.15
CA ILE A 44 6.50 -10.22 -9.95
C ILE A 44 6.75 -10.74 -11.36
N TYR A 45 7.23 -11.97 -11.50
CA TYR A 45 7.45 -12.60 -12.81
C TYR A 45 6.14 -12.77 -13.58
N LYS A 46 5.05 -13.10 -12.88
CA LYS A 46 3.71 -13.14 -13.47
C LYS A 46 3.27 -11.77 -13.98
N ALA A 47 3.60 -10.68 -13.29
CA ALA A 47 3.26 -9.32 -13.74
C ALA A 47 4.04 -8.88 -14.98
N TYR A 48 5.26 -9.40 -15.18
CA TYR A 48 6.08 -9.17 -16.38
C TYR A 48 5.84 -10.18 -17.51
N ALA A 49 5.19 -11.30 -17.21
CA ALA A 49 4.79 -12.29 -18.20
C ALA A 49 3.74 -11.70 -19.15
N LYS A 50 3.91 -11.94 -20.45
CA LYS A 50 2.95 -11.62 -21.51
C LYS A 50 2.39 -12.92 -22.07
N GLY A 51 1.09 -13.15 -21.88
CA GLY A 51 0.44 -14.41 -22.28
C GLY A 51 0.91 -15.58 -21.41
N GLU A 52 1.25 -16.70 -22.05
CA GLU A 52 1.66 -17.95 -21.37
C GLU A 52 3.19 -18.07 -21.18
N ASN A 53 3.94 -16.97 -21.27
CA ASN A 53 5.41 -16.99 -21.24
C ASN A 53 6.04 -16.98 -19.82
N ILE A 54 5.29 -17.34 -18.77
CA ILE A 54 5.78 -17.31 -17.39
C ILE A 54 6.98 -18.25 -17.17
N GLY A 55 7.02 -19.38 -17.89
CA GLY A 55 8.13 -20.34 -17.85
C GLY A 55 9.44 -19.73 -18.37
N ASP A 56 9.38 -18.98 -19.47
CA ASP A 56 10.54 -18.31 -20.07
C ASP A 56 11.10 -17.20 -19.14
N VAL A 57 10.21 -16.36 -18.60
CA VAL A 57 10.60 -15.31 -17.64
C VAL A 57 11.26 -15.92 -16.40
N THR A 58 10.72 -17.02 -15.90
CA THR A 58 11.26 -17.72 -14.72
C THR A 58 12.62 -18.34 -15.02
N ALA A 59 12.75 -19.08 -16.13
CA ALA A 59 14.00 -19.72 -16.53
C ALA A 59 15.13 -18.69 -16.77
N LYS A 60 14.80 -17.54 -17.38
CA LYS A 60 15.75 -16.45 -17.56
C LYS A 60 16.18 -15.83 -16.23
N GLY A 61 15.22 -15.59 -15.34
CA GLY A 61 15.49 -15.07 -13.99
C GLY A 61 16.41 -15.99 -13.18
N GLU A 62 16.12 -17.29 -13.16
CA GLU A 62 16.93 -18.29 -12.47
C GLU A 62 18.33 -18.44 -13.08
N SER A 63 18.43 -18.43 -14.41
CA SER A 63 19.73 -18.51 -15.09
C SER A 63 20.63 -17.33 -14.75
N VAL A 64 20.09 -16.11 -14.73
CA VAL A 64 20.84 -14.91 -14.34
C VAL A 64 21.25 -14.97 -12.88
N GLY A 65 20.38 -15.45 -11.99
CA GLY A 65 20.70 -15.69 -10.58
C GLY A 65 21.87 -16.66 -10.41
N ASN A 66 21.83 -17.81 -11.08
CA ASN A 66 22.90 -18.81 -10.99
C ASN A 66 24.25 -18.28 -11.50
N ILE A 67 24.25 -17.49 -12.57
CA ILE A 67 25.48 -16.84 -13.07
C ILE A 67 26.01 -15.84 -12.04
N ALA A 68 25.14 -15.02 -11.45
CA ALA A 68 25.52 -14.09 -10.40
C ALA A 68 26.10 -14.80 -9.17
N ASP A 69 25.51 -15.94 -8.75
CA ASP A 69 25.99 -16.75 -7.64
C ASP A 69 27.37 -17.36 -7.92
N LEU A 70 27.61 -17.84 -9.15
CA LEU A 70 28.92 -18.36 -9.57
C LEU A 70 29.99 -17.26 -9.55
N LEU A 71 29.67 -16.09 -10.10
CA LEU A 71 30.58 -14.94 -10.10
C LEU A 71 30.85 -14.43 -8.68
N GLY A 72 29.81 -14.32 -7.86
CA GLY A 72 29.89 -13.91 -6.46
C GLY A 72 30.73 -14.87 -5.64
N THR A 73 30.56 -16.18 -5.84
CA THR A 73 31.37 -17.22 -5.18
C THR A 73 32.84 -17.11 -5.60
N GLY A 74 33.12 -16.97 -6.89
CA GLY A 74 34.49 -16.78 -7.39
C GLY A 74 35.16 -15.54 -6.80
N MET A 75 34.44 -14.42 -6.77
CA MET A 75 34.92 -13.17 -6.17
C MET A 75 35.14 -13.31 -4.66
N SER A 76 34.24 -13.98 -3.95
CA SER A 76 34.34 -14.25 -2.51
C SER A 76 35.60 -15.05 -2.16
N ILE A 77 35.93 -16.09 -2.93
CA ILE A 77 37.15 -16.90 -2.74
C ILE A 77 38.40 -16.04 -2.95
N LEU A 78 38.44 -15.21 -4.00
CA LEU A 78 39.56 -14.32 -4.26
C LEU A 78 39.74 -13.29 -3.13
N MET A 79 38.63 -12.73 -2.63
CA MET A 79 38.63 -11.74 -1.57
C MET A 79 39.04 -12.34 -0.22
N SER A 80 38.60 -13.56 0.08
CA SER A 80 38.98 -14.33 1.26
C SER A 80 40.48 -14.64 1.31
N LYS A 81 41.13 -14.86 0.15
CA LYS A 81 42.58 -15.04 0.07
C LYS A 81 43.39 -13.76 0.31
N ARG A 82 42.81 -12.58 0.06
CA ARG A 82 43.53 -11.29 0.03
C ARG A 82 43.32 -10.45 1.29
N ASN A 83 42.16 -10.56 1.94
CA ASN A 83 41.78 -9.73 3.08
C ASN A 83 41.66 -10.56 4.37
N PRO A 84 42.38 -10.20 5.46
CA PRO A 84 42.31 -10.96 6.72
C PRO A 84 41.11 -10.62 7.61
N SER A 85 40.45 -9.46 7.43
CA SER A 85 39.30 -9.07 8.27
C SER A 85 37.97 -9.52 7.66
N LEU A 86 37.47 -10.65 8.16
CA LEU A 86 36.16 -11.21 7.81
C LEU A 86 35.00 -10.26 8.13
N VAL A 87 35.08 -9.57 9.28
CA VAL A 87 34.02 -8.65 9.75
C VAL A 87 33.93 -7.42 8.87
N ALA A 88 35.06 -6.82 8.48
CA ALA A 88 35.07 -5.67 7.58
C ALA A 88 34.54 -6.02 6.19
N SER A 89 34.95 -7.19 5.67
CA SER A 89 34.48 -7.69 4.37
C SER A 89 32.98 -7.97 4.38
N PHE A 90 32.48 -8.59 5.46
CA PHE A 90 31.05 -8.81 5.67
C PHE A 90 30.30 -7.47 5.72
N ALA A 91 30.74 -6.51 6.54
CA ALA A 91 30.06 -5.22 6.67
C ALA A 91 29.93 -4.46 5.33
N VAL A 92 31.00 -4.42 4.53
CA VAL A 92 30.99 -3.76 3.21
C VAL A 92 30.07 -4.48 2.24
N LEU A 93 30.16 -5.82 2.15
CA LEU A 93 29.31 -6.61 1.25
C LEU A 93 27.84 -6.57 1.66
N SER A 94 27.53 -6.67 2.96
CA SER A 94 26.17 -6.57 3.49
C SER A 94 25.56 -5.20 3.21
N CYS A 95 26.35 -4.12 3.38
CA CYS A 95 25.89 -2.78 3.02
C CYS A 95 25.61 -2.67 1.51
N GLY A 96 26.52 -3.17 0.67
CA GLY A 96 26.34 -3.23 -0.77
C GLY A 96 25.09 -4.01 -1.17
N TYR A 97 24.89 -5.20 -0.59
CA TYR A 97 23.70 -6.03 -0.81
C TYR A 97 22.42 -5.29 -0.46
N LEU A 98 22.34 -4.66 0.72
CA LEU A 98 21.15 -3.91 1.14
C LEU A 98 20.85 -2.73 0.20
N LEU A 99 21.88 -1.99 -0.24
CA LEU A 99 21.73 -0.90 -1.19
C LEU A 99 21.26 -1.41 -2.56
N SER A 100 21.86 -2.49 -3.07
CA SER A 100 21.45 -3.10 -4.33
C SER A 100 20.03 -3.66 -4.26
N SER A 101 19.65 -4.36 -3.19
CA SER A 101 18.26 -4.83 -2.99
C SER A 101 17.27 -3.68 -2.89
N TYR A 102 17.65 -2.57 -2.24
CA TYR A 102 16.81 -1.38 -2.20
C TYR A 102 16.62 -0.76 -3.59
N GLN A 103 17.68 -0.66 -4.38
CA GLN A 103 17.62 -0.20 -5.77
C GLN A 103 16.82 -1.15 -6.66
N GLU A 104 16.95 -2.46 -6.48
CA GLU A 104 16.18 -3.49 -7.18
C GLU A 104 14.68 -3.26 -6.96
N VAL A 105 14.25 -3.18 -5.69
CA VAL A 105 12.84 -2.92 -5.37
C VAL A 105 12.37 -1.58 -5.94
N ARG A 106 13.20 -0.52 -5.91
CA ARG A 106 12.87 0.77 -6.55
C ARG A 106 12.75 0.69 -8.07
N SER A 107 13.53 -0.17 -8.72
CA SER A 107 13.55 -0.31 -10.17
C SER A 107 12.35 -1.09 -10.71
N VAL A 108 11.70 -1.89 -9.88
CA VAL A 108 10.55 -2.73 -10.26
C VAL A 108 9.31 -1.87 -10.46
N VAL A 109 9.05 -1.51 -11.71
CA VAL A 109 7.85 -0.77 -12.13
C VAL A 109 6.76 -1.77 -12.52
N LEU A 110 5.89 -2.12 -11.57
CA LEU A 110 4.67 -2.88 -11.84
C LEU A 110 3.59 -1.99 -12.48
N ASN A 111 2.87 -2.55 -13.45
CA ASN A 111 1.72 -1.94 -14.12
C ASN A 111 0.41 -2.08 -13.32
N THR A 112 0.42 -2.87 -12.25
CA THR A 112 -0.71 -3.09 -11.34
C THR A 112 -0.80 -1.99 -10.28
N LEU A 113 -2.03 -1.59 -9.92
CA LEU A 113 -2.26 -0.63 -8.85
C LEU A 113 -2.29 -1.33 -7.48
N ASN A 114 -1.26 -1.07 -6.67
CA ASN A 114 -1.25 -1.29 -5.23
C ASN A 114 -2.02 -0.14 -4.52
N THR A 115 -2.49 -0.34 -3.29
CA THR A 115 -3.16 0.67 -2.45
C THR A 115 -2.35 1.98 -2.33
N ALA A 116 -1.02 1.89 -2.20
CA ALA A 116 -0.15 3.08 -2.13
C ALA A 116 -0.14 3.86 -3.46
N ARG A 117 0.12 3.17 -4.58
CA ARG A 117 0.12 3.77 -5.93
C ARG A 117 -1.24 4.31 -6.32
N PHE A 118 -2.30 3.62 -5.92
CA PHE A 118 -3.68 4.05 -6.12
C PHE A 118 -3.96 5.35 -5.36
N THR A 119 -3.54 5.44 -4.10
CA THR A 119 -3.68 6.67 -3.30
C THR A 119 -3.01 7.86 -3.99
N VAL A 120 -1.77 7.68 -4.45
CA VAL A 120 -1.01 8.71 -5.16
C VAL A 120 -1.70 9.10 -6.47
N ALA A 121 -2.13 8.13 -7.27
CA ALA A 121 -2.79 8.37 -8.54
C ALA A 121 -4.11 9.13 -8.39
N VAL A 122 -4.90 8.78 -7.37
CA VAL A 122 -6.17 9.47 -7.09
C VAL A 122 -5.95 10.86 -6.53
N ASP A 123 -5.00 11.05 -5.62
CA ASP A 123 -4.71 12.38 -5.06
C ASP A 123 -4.18 13.34 -6.13
N SER A 124 -3.28 12.88 -7.01
CA SER A 124 -2.80 13.66 -8.15
C SER A 124 -3.93 13.99 -9.12
N PHE A 125 -4.83 13.03 -9.40
CA PHE A 125 -5.99 13.25 -10.26
C PHE A 125 -6.97 14.27 -9.68
N ILE A 126 -7.26 14.21 -8.38
CA ILE A 126 -8.17 15.17 -7.73
C ILE A 126 -7.57 16.58 -7.73
N LYS A 127 -6.26 16.72 -7.48
CA LYS A 127 -5.60 18.03 -7.40
C LYS A 127 -5.32 18.67 -8.76
N THR A 128 -4.93 17.89 -9.76
CA THR A 128 -4.39 18.40 -11.03
C THR A 128 -5.18 17.95 -12.26
N GLY A 129 -6.09 16.99 -12.11
CA GLY A 129 -6.77 16.34 -13.24
C GLY A 129 -5.87 15.41 -14.06
N HIS A 130 -4.60 15.22 -13.68
CA HIS A 130 -3.64 14.34 -14.33
C HIS A 130 -3.47 13.05 -13.54
N VAL A 131 -3.30 11.92 -14.25
CA VAL A 131 -2.96 10.63 -13.63
C VAL A 131 -1.46 10.42 -13.85
N PRO A 132 -0.66 10.18 -12.81
CA PRO A 132 0.78 10.00 -12.95
C PRO A 132 1.10 8.78 -13.82
N SER A 133 2.23 8.86 -14.51
CA SER A 133 2.78 7.74 -15.26
C SER A 133 3.24 6.61 -14.31
N LEU A 134 3.44 5.40 -14.84
CA LEU A 134 3.94 4.26 -14.06
C LEU A 134 5.25 4.57 -13.32
N LYS A 135 6.14 5.38 -13.93
CA LYS A 135 7.43 5.75 -13.34
C LYS A 135 7.26 6.76 -12.20
N GLU A 136 6.42 7.77 -12.39
CA GLU A 136 6.15 8.79 -11.36
C GLU A 136 5.44 8.17 -10.17
N GLY A 137 4.39 7.36 -10.40
CA GLY A 137 3.68 6.66 -9.32
C GLY A 137 4.57 5.69 -8.54
N ASN A 138 5.59 5.10 -9.17
CA ASN A 138 6.58 4.26 -8.51
C ASN A 138 7.64 5.07 -7.73
N LEU A 139 8.00 6.27 -8.19
CA LEU A 139 8.92 7.17 -7.50
C LEU A 139 8.30 7.77 -6.23
N GLU A 140 7.01 8.07 -6.28
CA GLU A 140 6.24 8.62 -5.15
C GLU A 140 5.76 7.54 -4.16
N GLU A 141 5.93 6.25 -4.50
CA GLU A 141 5.57 5.15 -3.61
C GLU A 141 6.51 5.07 -2.39
N THR A 142 5.93 5.04 -1.20
CA THR A 142 6.70 4.74 0.02
C THR A 142 6.89 3.23 0.13
N ILE A 143 8.09 2.75 -0.23
CA ILE A 143 8.44 1.31 -0.16
C ILE A 143 8.34 0.77 1.26
N PHE A 144 8.73 1.56 2.26
CA PHE A 144 8.67 1.17 3.65
C PHE A 144 7.43 1.77 4.32
N ASN A 145 6.39 0.95 4.47
CA ASN A 145 5.21 1.34 5.24
C ASN A 145 5.12 0.50 6.52
N PRO A 146 5.53 1.02 7.69
CA PRO A 146 5.49 0.24 8.91
C PRO A 146 4.05 -0.11 9.28
N PRO A 147 3.80 -1.29 9.89
CA PRO A 147 2.44 -1.78 10.18
C PRO A 147 1.67 -0.87 11.14
N TRP A 148 2.38 -0.02 11.89
CA TRP A 148 1.82 0.95 12.85
C TRP A 148 1.36 2.25 12.19
N ARG A 149 1.61 2.46 10.89
CA ARG A 149 1.23 3.71 10.23
C ARG A 149 -0.28 3.75 10.04
N HIS A 150 -0.89 4.86 10.46
CA HIS A 150 -2.31 5.09 10.25
C HIS A 150 -2.62 5.14 8.74
N GLN A 151 -3.50 4.26 8.30
CA GLN A 151 -4.06 4.25 6.95
C GLN A 151 -5.42 4.98 7.00
N PRO A 152 -5.57 6.10 6.25
CA PRO A 152 -6.78 6.93 6.34
C PRO A 152 -7.98 6.34 5.60
N VAL A 153 -7.75 5.34 4.73
CA VAL A 153 -8.79 4.66 3.94
C VAL A 153 -8.75 3.17 4.24
N ALA A 154 -9.91 2.60 4.58
CA ALA A 154 -10.10 1.17 4.82
C ALA A 154 -11.20 0.60 3.90
N ILE A 155 -10.84 -0.36 3.04
CA ILE A 155 -11.75 -0.99 2.07
C ILE A 155 -12.11 -2.40 2.55
N GLY A 156 -13.40 -2.77 2.52
CA GLY A 156 -13.89 -4.09 2.91
C GLY A 156 -13.83 -4.34 4.43
N SER A 157 -13.98 -3.28 5.22
CA SER A 157 -14.01 -3.32 6.69
C SER A 157 -15.32 -3.89 7.24
N ARG A 158 -15.34 -4.22 8.53
CA ARG A 158 -16.54 -4.73 9.21
C ARG A 158 -17.54 -3.59 9.43
N PHE A 159 -18.84 -3.88 9.33
CA PHE A 159 -19.90 -2.90 9.52
C PHE A 159 -19.77 -2.10 10.82
N GLY A 160 -19.52 -2.77 11.95
CA GLY A 160 -19.38 -2.12 13.25
C GLY A 160 -18.13 -1.24 13.41
N GLU A 161 -17.17 -1.29 12.48
CA GLU A 161 -16.04 -0.34 12.46
C GLU A 161 -16.38 0.94 11.71
N ALA A 162 -17.21 0.82 10.67
CA ALA A 162 -17.63 1.90 9.78
C ALA A 162 -18.80 2.71 10.37
N PHE A 163 -19.82 2.04 10.94
CA PHE A 163 -20.99 2.66 11.55
C PHE A 163 -21.04 2.37 13.04
N GLN A 164 -20.99 3.42 13.86
CA GLN A 164 -21.22 3.33 15.31
C GLN A 164 -22.69 3.54 15.67
N GLU A 165 -23.40 4.36 14.89
CA GLU A 165 -24.81 4.68 15.10
C GLU A 165 -25.68 4.19 13.92
N PRO A 166 -26.84 3.57 14.20
CA PRO A 166 -27.78 3.14 13.15
C PRO A 166 -28.29 4.32 12.29
N ALA A 167 -28.43 5.51 12.88
CA ALA A 167 -28.92 6.70 12.20
C ALA A 167 -28.01 7.10 11.03
N SER A 168 -26.69 7.04 11.20
CA SER A 168 -25.71 7.34 10.15
C SER A 168 -25.82 6.37 8.97
N PHE A 169 -26.10 5.08 9.25
CA PHE A 169 -26.32 4.11 8.18
C PHE A 169 -27.63 4.37 7.43
N VAL A 170 -28.73 4.63 8.15
CA VAL A 170 -30.04 4.90 7.53
C VAL A 170 -29.99 6.15 6.66
N ALA A 171 -29.27 7.19 7.07
CA ALA A 171 -29.11 8.41 6.28
C ALA A 171 -28.19 8.23 5.06
N THR A 172 -27.16 7.39 5.17
CA THR A 172 -26.18 7.17 4.09
C THR A 172 -26.68 6.16 3.06
N ARG A 173 -27.45 5.14 3.48
CA ARG A 173 -27.93 4.04 2.62
C ARG A 173 -28.64 4.50 1.33
N PRO A 174 -29.55 5.50 1.33
CA PRO A 174 -30.23 5.96 0.12
C PRO A 174 -29.29 6.49 -0.95
N LEU A 175 -28.15 7.08 -0.56
CA LEU A 175 -27.15 7.64 -1.50
C LEU A 175 -26.40 6.58 -2.30
N PHE A 176 -26.50 5.31 -1.89
CA PHE A 176 -25.75 4.19 -2.45
C PHE A 176 -26.66 3.03 -2.88
N GLU A 177 -27.93 3.28 -3.19
CA GLU A 177 -28.84 2.21 -3.64
C GLU A 177 -28.40 1.59 -4.96
N ASP A 178 -28.00 2.44 -5.92
CA ASP A 178 -27.54 2.04 -7.25
C ASP A 178 -26.14 1.40 -7.25
N GLU A 179 -25.37 1.62 -6.18
CA GLU A 179 -23.97 1.17 -6.09
C GLU A 179 -23.84 -0.16 -5.35
N ARG A 180 -22.80 -0.95 -5.67
CA ARG A 180 -22.48 -2.20 -4.96
C ARG A 180 -21.61 -2.00 -3.72
N TYR A 181 -21.49 -0.78 -3.22
CA TYR A 181 -20.67 -0.42 -2.08
C TYR A 181 -21.29 0.77 -1.32
N ILE A 182 -20.80 1.04 -0.10
CA ILE A 182 -21.20 2.18 0.73
C ILE A 182 -19.94 2.83 1.27
N VAL A 183 -19.82 4.15 1.17
CA VAL A 183 -18.69 4.90 1.73
C VAL A 183 -19.17 5.77 2.88
N THR A 184 -18.43 5.77 3.97
CA THR A 184 -18.71 6.59 5.14
C THR A 184 -17.43 7.06 5.81
N TYR A 185 -17.53 8.08 6.66
CA TYR A 185 -16.44 8.60 7.46
C TYR A 185 -16.76 8.45 8.94
N ASN A 186 -15.82 7.87 9.69
CA ASN A 186 -15.94 7.78 11.14
C ASN A 186 -15.06 8.87 11.80
N PRO A 187 -15.66 9.91 12.41
CA PRO A 187 -14.91 10.99 13.04
C PRO A 187 -14.14 10.52 14.28
N ALA A 188 -14.62 9.49 15.00
CA ALA A 188 -13.95 9.01 16.21
C ALA A 188 -12.60 8.34 15.92
N LYS A 189 -12.45 7.74 14.73
CA LYS A 189 -11.21 7.07 14.30
C LYS A 189 -10.42 7.85 13.24
N ASP A 190 -10.96 8.99 12.79
CA ASP A 190 -10.46 9.79 11.67
C ASP A 190 -10.14 8.91 10.43
N LYS A 191 -11.10 8.07 10.04
CA LYS A 191 -10.94 7.09 8.96
C LYS A 191 -12.15 7.04 8.05
N VAL A 192 -11.89 6.96 6.74
CA VAL A 192 -12.90 6.70 5.72
C VAL A 192 -12.99 5.19 5.50
N TYR A 193 -14.22 4.68 5.53
CA TYR A 193 -14.52 3.27 5.33
C TYR A 193 -15.32 3.07 4.05
N ALA A 194 -14.85 2.18 3.19
CA ALA A 194 -15.59 1.68 2.04
C ALA A 194 -16.06 0.25 2.33
N LEU A 195 -17.35 0.08 2.55
CA LEU A 195 -18.00 -1.21 2.75
C LEU A 195 -18.47 -1.77 1.41
N LEU A 196 -18.28 -3.08 1.20
CA LEU A 196 -18.62 -3.76 -0.04
C LEU A 196 -19.89 -4.60 0.16
N LYS A 197 -20.85 -4.54 -0.76
CA LYS A 197 -22.02 -5.44 -0.77
C LYS A 197 -21.62 -6.82 -1.32
N ASP A 198 -22.39 -7.87 -1.03
CA ASP A 198 -22.06 -9.26 -1.44
C ASP A 198 -21.82 -9.45 -2.94
N GLN A 199 -22.48 -8.64 -3.78
CA GLN A 199 -22.43 -8.74 -5.24
C GLN A 199 -21.41 -7.78 -5.90
N ALA A 200 -20.46 -7.25 -5.13
CA ALA A 200 -19.44 -6.31 -5.62
C ALA A 200 -18.39 -7.00 -6.49
N LYS A 201 -18.22 -6.52 -7.73
CA LYS A 201 -17.18 -6.95 -8.68
C LYS A 201 -15.88 -6.15 -8.45
N GLN A 202 -14.80 -6.54 -9.12
CA GLN A 202 -13.51 -5.83 -9.06
C GLN A 202 -13.62 -4.34 -9.42
N ASP A 203 -14.45 -3.99 -10.42
CA ASP A 203 -14.67 -2.59 -10.78
C ASP A 203 -15.41 -1.79 -9.69
N ASP A 204 -16.34 -2.44 -8.97
CA ASP A 204 -17.04 -1.83 -7.84
C ASP A 204 -16.10 -1.58 -6.67
N ILE A 205 -15.15 -2.49 -6.43
CA ILE A 205 -14.12 -2.34 -5.40
C ILE A 205 -13.21 -1.15 -5.72
N LEU A 206 -12.80 -1.03 -6.98
CA LEU A 206 -11.98 0.08 -7.45
C LEU A 206 -12.73 1.42 -7.37
N LYS A 207 -14.01 1.42 -7.75
CA LYS A 207 -14.90 2.59 -7.63
C LYS A 207 -15.12 2.97 -6.17
N ALA A 208 -15.28 1.99 -5.27
CA ALA A 208 -15.39 2.21 -3.84
C ALA A 208 -14.11 2.82 -3.24
N ALA A 209 -12.95 2.31 -3.66
CA ALA A 209 -11.66 2.86 -3.27
C ALA A 209 -11.51 4.32 -3.76
N PHE A 210 -11.82 4.58 -5.03
CA PHE A 210 -11.78 5.93 -5.60
C PHE A 210 -12.69 6.89 -4.81
N HIS A 211 -13.92 6.47 -4.53
CA HIS A 211 -14.89 7.25 -3.76
C HIS A 211 -14.37 7.54 -2.35
N ALA A 212 -13.80 6.56 -1.66
CA ALA A 212 -13.22 6.78 -0.33
C ALA A 212 -12.10 7.83 -0.33
N HIS A 213 -11.25 7.84 -1.36
CA HIS A 213 -10.21 8.87 -1.50
C HIS A 213 -10.76 10.25 -1.85
N VAL A 214 -11.81 10.34 -2.67
CA VAL A 214 -12.52 11.60 -2.95
C VAL A 214 -13.13 12.16 -1.68
N LEU A 215 -13.85 11.34 -0.91
CA LEU A 215 -14.44 11.76 0.37
C LEU A 215 -13.36 12.21 1.36
N LEU A 216 -12.24 11.48 1.45
CA LEU A 216 -11.11 11.86 2.28
C LEU A 216 -10.53 13.24 1.90
N HIS A 217 -10.45 13.53 0.59
CA HIS A 217 -9.98 14.83 0.11
C HIS A 217 -10.89 15.97 0.58
N PHE A 218 -12.21 15.79 0.48
CA PHE A 218 -13.20 16.75 0.95
C PHE A 218 -13.10 17.01 2.45
N ILE A 219 -12.99 15.95 3.25
CA ILE A 219 -12.84 16.05 4.71
C ILE A 219 -11.55 16.79 5.07
N ASN A 220 -10.43 16.45 4.42
CA ASN A 220 -9.16 17.11 4.67
C ASN A 220 -9.18 18.60 4.28
N ALA A 221 -9.81 18.96 3.16
CA ALA A 221 -10.00 20.35 2.75
C ALA A 221 -10.86 21.12 3.77
N SER A 222 -11.95 20.52 4.25
CA SER A 222 -12.80 21.08 5.29
C SER A 222 -12.05 21.30 6.62
N HIS A 223 -11.26 20.30 7.05
CA HIS A 223 -10.40 20.40 8.22
C HIS A 223 -9.33 21.49 8.08
N ALA A 224 -8.72 21.65 6.89
CA ALA A 224 -7.75 22.70 6.61
C ALA A 224 -8.39 24.09 6.70
N ASN A 225 -9.57 24.27 6.10
CA ASN A 225 -10.33 25.53 6.16
C ASN A 225 -10.73 25.89 7.60
N LEU A 226 -11.16 24.91 8.41
CA LEU A 226 -11.47 25.12 9.82
C LEU A 226 -10.23 25.55 10.62
N LYS A 227 -9.08 24.90 10.39
CA LYS A 227 -7.81 25.26 11.04
C LYS A 227 -7.35 26.66 10.64
N ALA A 228 -7.50 27.04 9.37
CA ALA A 228 -7.19 28.38 8.88
C ALA A 228 -8.08 29.45 9.55
N ARG A 229 -9.40 29.21 9.63
CA ARG A 229 -10.34 30.11 10.34
C ARG A 229 -9.99 30.26 11.82
N LYS A 230 -9.62 29.18 12.51
CA LYS A 230 -9.21 29.22 13.92
C LYS A 230 -7.94 30.04 14.13
N ARG A 231 -6.94 29.93 13.23
CA ARG A 231 -5.71 30.75 13.28
C ARG A 231 -6.01 32.24 13.05
N MET A 232 -6.89 32.54 12.11
CA MET A 232 -7.29 33.91 11.79
C MET A 232 -8.05 34.58 12.94
N ASN A 233 -8.88 33.80 13.67
CA ASN A 233 -9.57 34.26 14.88
C ASN A 233 -8.69 34.31 16.14
N SER A 234 -7.56 33.59 16.19
CA SER A 234 -6.63 33.69 17.33
C SER A 234 -5.72 34.92 17.26
N ASP A 235 -5.43 35.42 16.06
CA ASP A 235 -4.62 36.62 15.85
C ASP A 235 -5.42 37.93 16.07
N GLN A 236 -6.76 37.87 15.98
CA GLN A 236 -7.65 38.93 16.43
C GLN A 236 -8.17 38.57 17.82
N GLY A 237 -7.58 39.15 18.87
CA GLY A 237 -7.91 38.89 20.28
C GLY A 237 -9.37 39.17 20.67
N SER A 238 -10.29 38.30 20.25
CA SER A 238 -11.71 38.33 20.58
C SER A 238 -12.06 37.04 21.30
N TYR A 239 -12.25 37.15 22.61
CA TYR A 239 -12.88 36.14 23.44
C TYR A 239 -14.37 36.05 23.09
N HIS A 240 -14.70 35.45 21.96
CA HIS A 240 -16.04 34.96 21.68
C HIS A 240 -15.98 33.43 21.63
N TYR A 241 -16.42 32.79 22.72
CA TYR A 241 -16.67 31.36 22.80
C TYR A 241 -17.84 31.00 21.87
N VAL A 242 -17.58 30.90 20.57
CA VAL A 242 -18.40 30.09 19.68
C VAL A 242 -17.67 28.77 19.57
N ASN A 243 -18.16 27.75 20.26
CA ASN A 243 -17.69 26.38 20.12
C ASN A 243 -18.25 25.83 18.79
N PRO A 244 -17.49 25.73 17.69
CA PRO A 244 -17.93 24.92 16.58
C PRO A 244 -17.54 23.50 16.98
N ASN A 245 -18.45 22.80 17.64
CA ASN A 245 -18.29 21.38 17.90
C ASN A 245 -17.86 20.72 16.58
N PRO A 246 -16.69 20.04 16.49
CA PRO A 246 -16.27 19.35 15.27
C PRO A 246 -17.21 18.21 14.87
N LEU A 247 -18.20 17.91 15.71
CA LEU A 247 -19.24 16.89 15.55
C LEU A 247 -20.38 17.31 14.58
N ASN A 248 -20.57 18.60 14.30
CA ASN A 248 -21.63 19.09 13.39
C ASN A 248 -21.08 19.45 11.99
N MET A 249 -20.14 18.67 11.48
CA MET A 249 -19.96 18.65 10.02
C MET A 249 -21.09 17.78 9.46
N ASP A 250 -21.89 18.33 8.55
CA ASP A 250 -22.81 17.52 7.74
C ASP A 250 -21.96 16.64 6.81
N PHE A 251 -21.45 15.54 7.35
CA PHE A 251 -20.70 14.54 6.59
C PHE A 251 -21.56 13.97 5.46
N LEU A 252 -22.89 13.94 5.64
CA LEU A 252 -23.85 13.60 4.60
C LEU A 252 -23.74 14.52 3.37
N ALA A 253 -23.58 15.83 3.55
CA ALA A 253 -23.43 16.75 2.43
C ALA A 253 -22.11 16.48 1.66
N HIS A 254 -21.02 16.19 2.37
CA HIS A 254 -19.74 15.83 1.75
C HIS A 254 -19.80 14.47 1.05
N ILE A 255 -20.58 13.52 1.59
CA ILE A 255 -20.84 12.20 0.96
C ILE A 255 -21.68 12.39 -0.31
N GLU A 256 -22.71 13.23 -0.29
CA GLU A 256 -23.54 13.51 -1.46
C GLU A 256 -22.73 14.22 -2.57
N GLU A 257 -21.89 15.19 -2.19
CA GLU A 257 -20.97 15.86 -3.11
C GLU A 257 -19.95 14.87 -3.70
N SER A 258 -19.39 13.99 -2.86
CA SER A 258 -18.47 12.96 -3.35
C SER A 258 -19.17 11.96 -4.28
N CYS A 259 -20.44 11.60 -4.05
CA CYS A 259 -21.24 10.78 -4.97
C CYS A 259 -21.34 11.44 -6.36
N LYS A 260 -21.67 12.73 -6.43
CA LYS A 260 -21.81 13.48 -7.69
C LYS A 260 -20.49 13.53 -8.48
N ILE A 261 -19.38 13.76 -7.78
CA ILE A 261 -18.05 13.84 -8.40
C ILE A 261 -17.57 12.47 -8.86
N VAL A 262 -17.79 11.42 -8.08
CA VAL A 262 -17.39 10.06 -8.45
C VAL A 262 -18.15 9.62 -9.70
N THR A 263 -19.44 9.93 -9.78
CA THR A 263 -20.29 9.58 -10.94
C THR A 263 -19.78 10.24 -12.23
N SER A 264 -19.34 11.50 -12.17
CA SER A 264 -18.81 12.21 -13.35
C SER A 264 -17.34 11.90 -13.67
N SER A 265 -16.52 11.65 -12.64
CA SER A 265 -15.06 11.65 -12.77
C SER A 265 -14.42 10.27 -12.82
N TYR A 266 -15.08 9.23 -12.28
CA TYR A 266 -14.51 7.87 -12.23
C TYR A 266 -14.23 7.31 -13.63
N GLY A 267 -15.14 7.53 -14.59
CA GLY A 267 -14.96 7.11 -15.98
C GLY A 267 -13.78 7.81 -16.66
N VAL A 268 -13.52 9.08 -16.33
CA VAL A 268 -12.38 9.86 -16.84
C VAL A 268 -11.08 9.35 -16.22
N PHE A 269 -11.06 9.13 -14.91
CA PHE A 269 -9.92 8.58 -14.20
C PHE A 269 -9.51 7.21 -14.77
N LYS A 270 -10.46 6.30 -14.96
CA LYS A 270 -10.21 4.96 -15.51
C LYS A 270 -9.61 5.00 -16.93
N ARG A 271 -10.07 5.94 -17.76
CA ARG A 271 -9.56 6.15 -19.12
C ARG A 271 -8.13 6.69 -19.10
N LYS A 272 -7.90 7.79 -18.37
CA LYS A 272 -6.57 8.42 -18.24
C LYS A 272 -5.55 7.46 -17.62
N ALA A 273 -5.96 6.68 -16.62
CA ALA A 273 -5.07 5.70 -16.02
C ALA A 273 -4.69 4.60 -17.03
N ARG A 274 -5.63 4.12 -17.85
CA ARG A 274 -5.34 3.16 -18.92
C ARG A 274 -4.41 3.75 -19.99
N GLU A 275 -4.60 5.01 -20.37
CA GLU A 275 -3.71 5.72 -21.30
C GLU A 275 -2.27 5.81 -20.77
N GLN A 276 -2.10 5.94 -19.46
CA GLN A 276 -0.79 5.94 -18.78
C GLN A 276 -0.23 4.52 -18.54
N GLY A 277 -0.92 3.46 -18.98
CA GLY A 277 -0.46 2.08 -18.89
C GLY A 277 -0.83 1.35 -17.59
N TRP A 278 -1.71 1.92 -16.76
CA TRP A 278 -2.18 1.24 -15.54
C TRP A 278 -3.20 0.13 -15.86
N ILE A 279 -2.98 -1.05 -15.28
CA ILE A 279 -3.92 -2.17 -15.36
C ILE A 279 -4.86 -2.10 -14.15
N MET A 280 -6.15 -1.89 -14.44
CA MET A 280 -7.22 -1.74 -13.45
C MET A 280 -8.06 -3.03 -13.25
N SER A 281 -7.94 -4.01 -14.15
CA SER A 281 -8.71 -5.27 -14.12
C SER A 281 -8.30 -6.18 -12.96
N ASP A 282 -7.00 -6.25 -12.66
CA ASP A 282 -6.43 -7.05 -11.56
C ASP A 282 -5.89 -6.13 -10.46
N SER A 283 -6.77 -5.30 -9.88
CA SER A 283 -6.36 -4.40 -8.80
C SER A 283 -5.92 -5.17 -7.55
N LEU A 284 -4.70 -4.94 -7.08
CA LEU A 284 -4.12 -5.56 -5.87
C LEU A 284 -4.45 -4.75 -4.61
N LEU A 285 -5.63 -4.12 -4.59
CA LEU A 285 -6.10 -3.31 -3.46
C LEU A 285 -6.35 -4.13 -2.19
N ASN A 286 -6.35 -5.47 -2.30
CA ASN A 286 -6.52 -6.43 -1.20
C ASN A 286 -7.60 -5.99 -0.19
N PRO A 287 -8.86 -5.81 -0.64
CA PRO A 287 -9.92 -5.37 0.24
C PRO A 287 -10.14 -6.39 1.36
N GLY A 288 -10.55 -5.90 2.53
CA GLY A 288 -10.99 -6.77 3.61
C GLY A 288 -12.12 -7.71 3.15
N ARG A 289 -12.22 -8.86 3.82
CA ARG A 289 -13.16 -9.93 3.43
C ARG A 289 -14.60 -9.67 3.84
N ALA A 290 -14.86 -8.65 4.65
CA ALA A 290 -16.21 -8.36 5.11
C ALA A 290 -17.09 -7.88 3.95
N ARG A 291 -18.33 -8.38 3.91
CA ARG A 291 -19.34 -8.01 2.95
C ARG A 291 -20.63 -7.67 3.68
N LEU A 292 -21.37 -6.72 3.14
CA LEU A 292 -22.72 -6.41 3.57
C LEU A 292 -23.66 -7.39 2.88
N CYS A 293 -24.15 -8.34 3.65
CA CYS A 293 -25.24 -9.20 3.21
C CYS A 293 -26.52 -8.37 3.12
N GLY A 294 -27.21 -8.48 1.99
CA GLY A 294 -28.56 -7.92 1.89
C GLY A 294 -29.45 -8.61 2.92
N VAL A 295 -30.26 -7.84 3.64
CA VAL A 295 -31.39 -8.42 4.38
C VAL A 295 -32.32 -8.98 3.31
N ALA A 296 -32.38 -10.30 3.16
CA ALA A 296 -33.44 -10.92 2.38
C ALA A 296 -34.76 -10.45 3.02
N PRO A 297 -35.71 -9.87 2.26
CA PRO A 297 -37.03 -9.63 2.80
C PRO A 297 -37.59 -10.99 3.23
N GLN A 298 -37.84 -11.14 4.53
CA GLN A 298 -38.62 -12.25 5.08
C GLN A 298 -40.09 -12.03 4.75
#